data_AF-A0A6B8VYM7-F1
#
_entry.id   AF-A0A6B8VYM7-F1
#
_cell.length_a   1.000
_cell.length_b   1.000
_cell.length_c   1.000
_cell.angle_alpha   90.00
_cell.angle_beta   90.00
_cell.angle_gamma   90.00
#
_symmetry.space_group_name_H-M   'P 1'
#
loop_
_entity.id
_entity.type
_entity.pdbx_description
1 polymer ?
#
loop_
_entity_poly.entity_id
_entity_poly.type
_entity_poly.pdbx_seq_one_letter_code
_entity_poly.pdbx_strand_id
1 'polypeptide(L)'
;MSTPNDPSEDRPQGRQEHPENFGLPQYPSYPSTPHPEDTPGYGAGYGGYAGYGIGGQPAYGQSQGTGVVQPMEAVSWAFSVVFRNWKLWILGALALGVVVMAVSAIVDMAFGGLNGDVGLQNGFGYQIAQFAMGLLTAALMVFVYHGALRQVDKKKIGPGDFTHDVNFGPAFALTILLQVLSSLLFAALAIPLFLAGNPIADTQMASDEEMLAVLGTLFAALAVVLVVAVLVSPLTMFMVWFVIDRRATFRGGIVEGFRHGLRNYGRLLAFNLVAGVIVGISAIITLGLAMVVLGPVLLLAQAMIYRQAAAGPLPEPVR
;
A
#
# COMPACT_ATOMS: atom_id res chain seq x y z
N MET A 1 -50.56 -4.16 20.85
CA MET A 1 -51.29 -4.69 19.68
C MET A 1 -50.87 -3.85 18.48
N SER A 2 -50.46 -4.53 17.42
CA SER A 2 -49.74 -4.03 16.25
C SER A 2 -50.56 -3.02 15.43
N THR A 3 -50.00 -1.84 15.19
CA THR A 3 -50.46 -0.91 14.15
C THR A 3 -49.82 -1.31 12.81
N PRO A 4 -50.62 -1.71 11.81
CA PRO A 4 -50.15 -2.16 10.51
C PRO A 4 -49.97 -0.97 9.56
N ASN A 5 -48.72 -0.66 9.22
CA ASN A 5 -48.39 0.12 8.03
C ASN A 5 -47.87 -0.86 6.97
N ASP A 6 -48.80 -1.49 6.26
CA ASP A 6 -48.56 -2.29 5.06
C ASP A 6 -48.88 -1.41 3.84
N PRO A 7 -47.90 -1.07 2.98
CA PRO A 7 -48.08 -0.11 1.88
C PRO A 7 -48.58 -0.77 0.58
N SER A 8 -49.43 -1.79 0.65
CA SER A 8 -49.89 -2.55 -0.54
C SER A 8 -51.18 -2.06 -1.20
N GLU A 9 -51.74 -0.89 -0.82
CA GLU A 9 -53.04 -0.43 -1.34
C GLU A 9 -53.04 0.71 -2.38
N ASP A 10 -51.89 1.29 -2.76
CA ASP A 10 -51.87 2.35 -3.78
C ASP A 10 -51.71 1.84 -5.22
N ARG A 11 -52.67 1.03 -5.68
CA ARG A 11 -52.92 0.81 -7.12
C ARG A 11 -54.25 1.45 -7.52
N PRO A 12 -54.26 2.56 -8.27
CA PRO A 12 -55.49 3.11 -8.81
C PRO A 12 -55.93 2.26 -10.02
N GLN A 13 -56.96 1.43 -9.81
CA GLN A 13 -57.77 0.83 -10.87
C GLN A 13 -58.76 1.87 -11.42
N GLY A 14 -59.02 1.81 -12.72
CA GLY A 14 -60.33 2.20 -13.28
C GLY A 14 -60.57 3.69 -13.50
N ARG A 15 -60.26 4.12 -14.73
CA ARG A 15 -60.72 5.36 -15.35
C ARG A 15 -62.23 5.26 -15.64
N GLN A 16 -63.04 6.16 -15.09
CA GLN A 16 -64.41 6.46 -15.55
C GLN A 16 -64.57 7.98 -15.77
N GLU A 17 -65.38 8.31 -16.77
CA GLU A 17 -65.38 9.49 -17.62
C GLU A 17 -66.25 10.64 -17.08
N HIS A 18 -65.86 11.91 -17.29
CA HIS A 18 -66.62 13.02 -17.94
C HIS A 18 -65.81 14.36 -17.86
N PRO A 19 -66.16 15.45 -18.59
CA PRO A 19 -65.23 16.16 -19.46
C PRO A 19 -65.00 17.60 -18.97
N GLU A 20 -63.96 18.28 -19.46
CA GLU A 20 -64.08 19.64 -20.01
C GLU A 20 -62.74 20.15 -20.52
N ASN A 21 -62.87 20.88 -21.61
CA ASN A 21 -61.86 21.22 -22.60
C ASN A 21 -61.23 22.57 -22.24
N PHE A 22 -59.95 22.60 -21.87
CA PHE A 22 -59.11 23.80 -21.94
C PHE A 22 -57.83 23.47 -22.69
N GLY A 23 -57.73 24.00 -23.91
CA GLY A 23 -56.64 23.76 -24.85
C GLY A 23 -55.29 24.25 -24.33
N LEU A 24 -54.39 23.30 -24.11
CA LEU A 24 -52.96 23.52 -23.99
C LEU A 24 -52.29 23.03 -25.28
N PRO A 25 -51.28 23.75 -25.84
CA PRO A 25 -50.56 23.30 -27.02
C PRO A 25 -49.91 21.93 -26.79
N GLN A 26 -50.28 20.92 -27.57
CA GLN A 26 -49.58 19.63 -27.57
C GLN A 26 -48.22 19.82 -28.26
N TYR A 27 -47.15 19.77 -27.46
CA TYR A 27 -45.81 19.60 -27.99
C TYR A 27 -45.64 18.17 -28.51
N PRO A 28 -44.97 17.95 -29.66
CA PRO A 28 -44.60 16.62 -30.10
C PRO A 28 -43.80 15.91 -29.00
N SER A 29 -44.23 14.72 -28.61
CA SER A 29 -43.44 13.87 -27.72
C SER A 29 -42.10 13.57 -28.38
N TYR A 30 -41.00 14.02 -27.76
CA TYR A 30 -39.66 13.65 -28.21
C TYR A 30 -39.55 12.12 -28.23
N PRO A 31 -39.03 11.52 -29.32
CA PRO A 31 -38.75 10.10 -29.34
C PRO A 31 -37.77 9.78 -28.22
N SER A 32 -38.12 8.82 -27.37
CA SER A 32 -37.25 8.30 -26.32
C SER A 32 -35.93 7.87 -26.96
N THR A 33 -34.83 8.46 -26.50
CA THR A 33 -33.50 8.08 -26.97
C THR A 33 -33.21 6.69 -26.42
N PRO A 34 -32.86 5.68 -27.24
CA PRO A 34 -32.61 4.34 -26.73
C PRO A 34 -31.45 4.37 -25.74
N HIS A 35 -31.72 4.03 -24.48
CA HIS A 35 -30.69 3.88 -23.47
C HIS A 35 -30.11 2.47 -23.53
N PRO A 36 -28.81 2.26 -23.24
CA PRO A 36 -28.21 0.92 -23.21
C PRO A 36 -28.96 -0.05 -22.28
N GLU A 37 -29.52 0.46 -21.19
CA GLU A 37 -30.40 -0.26 -20.27
C GLU A 37 -31.71 -0.79 -20.87
N ASP A 38 -32.16 -0.27 -22.01
CA ASP A 38 -33.40 -0.70 -22.67
C ASP A 38 -33.20 -1.99 -23.50
N THR A 39 -31.98 -2.53 -23.58
CA THR A 39 -31.69 -3.76 -24.34
C THR A 39 -31.90 -5.03 -23.49
N PRO A 40 -32.66 -6.03 -23.98
CA PRO A 40 -32.76 -7.33 -23.32
C PRO A 40 -31.38 -8.01 -23.29
N GLY A 41 -30.73 -8.00 -22.12
CA GLY A 41 -29.36 -8.50 -21.94
C GLY A 41 -28.39 -7.47 -21.35
N TYR A 42 -28.81 -6.24 -21.11
CA TYR A 42 -28.04 -5.27 -20.33
C TYR A 42 -27.86 -5.80 -18.89
N GLY A 43 -26.64 -6.22 -18.56
CA GLY A 43 -26.30 -6.88 -17.28
C GLY A 43 -26.08 -8.40 -17.36
N ALA A 44 -26.30 -9.04 -18.52
CA ALA A 44 -26.05 -10.47 -18.70
C ALA A 44 -24.65 -10.73 -19.27
N GLY A 45 -23.61 -10.47 -18.46
CA GLY A 45 -22.24 -10.77 -18.84
C GLY A 45 -21.25 -10.44 -17.73
N TYR A 46 -20.61 -11.47 -17.19
CA TYR A 46 -19.68 -11.53 -16.04
C TYR A 46 -20.32 -11.72 -14.67
N GLY A 47 -20.45 -13.00 -14.31
CA GLY A 47 -20.63 -13.43 -12.93
C GLY A 47 -19.38 -13.13 -12.08
N GLY A 48 -19.63 -12.65 -10.87
CA GLY A 48 -18.66 -12.57 -9.79
C GLY A 48 -18.42 -11.15 -9.28
N TYR A 49 -19.21 -10.73 -8.30
CA TYR A 49 -18.81 -10.23 -6.97
C TYR A 49 -19.96 -9.40 -6.39
N ALA A 50 -20.63 -9.98 -5.39
CA ALA A 50 -21.63 -9.29 -4.60
C ALA A 50 -20.98 -8.21 -3.72
N GLY A 51 -21.39 -6.97 -3.98
CA GLY A 51 -21.40 -5.78 -3.13
C GLY A 51 -20.40 -5.63 -1.99
N TYR A 52 -19.52 -4.63 -2.12
CA TYR A 52 -19.25 -3.64 -1.07
C TYR A 52 -18.64 -2.36 -1.70
N GLY A 53 -19.38 -1.25 -1.62
CA GLY A 53 -18.88 0.13 -1.47
C GLY A 53 -17.99 0.75 -2.56
N ILE A 54 -18.63 1.55 -3.43
CA ILE A 54 -18.14 2.75 -4.15
C ILE A 54 -16.65 3.09 -3.93
N GLY A 55 -15.77 2.46 -4.72
CA GLY A 55 -14.49 3.04 -5.10
C GLY A 55 -14.74 3.91 -6.33
N GLY A 56 -14.27 5.16 -6.31
CA GLY A 56 -14.58 6.18 -7.31
C GLY A 56 -14.59 5.64 -8.74
N GLN A 57 -15.67 5.92 -9.47
CA GLN A 57 -15.71 5.68 -10.91
C GLN A 57 -14.45 6.33 -11.52
N PRO A 58 -13.69 5.62 -12.37
CA PRO A 58 -12.58 6.23 -13.07
C PRO A 58 -13.10 7.49 -13.77
N ALA A 59 -12.34 8.58 -13.70
CA ALA A 59 -12.67 9.77 -14.47
C ALA A 59 -12.88 9.35 -15.94
N TYR A 60 -13.95 9.85 -16.57
CA TYR A 60 -14.34 9.44 -17.93
C TYR A 60 -13.13 9.45 -18.88
N GLY A 61 -12.64 8.26 -19.28
CA GLY A 61 -11.48 8.10 -20.17
C GLY A 61 -10.14 7.69 -19.54
N GLN A 62 -10.06 7.46 -18.22
CA GLN A 62 -8.86 6.93 -17.56
C GLN A 62 -8.70 5.42 -17.85
N SER A 63 -7.51 5.00 -18.30
CA SER A 63 -7.22 3.59 -18.58
C SER A 63 -7.22 2.78 -17.28
N GLN A 64 -7.51 1.48 -17.38
CA GLN A 64 -7.52 0.56 -16.24
C GLN A 64 -6.47 -0.53 -16.37
N GLY A 65 -6.00 -1.01 -15.22
CA GLY A 65 -5.11 -2.16 -15.14
C GLY A 65 -5.75 -3.41 -15.72
N THR A 66 -4.94 -4.27 -16.31
CA THR A 66 -5.40 -5.53 -16.93
C THR A 66 -5.38 -6.71 -15.96
N GLY A 67 -4.97 -6.49 -14.71
CA GLY A 67 -4.70 -7.52 -13.73
C GLY A 67 -3.28 -8.09 -13.77
N VAL A 68 -2.50 -7.70 -14.78
CA VAL A 68 -1.15 -8.15 -15.02
C VAL A 68 -0.17 -7.00 -14.77
N VAL A 69 0.85 -7.24 -13.95
CA VAL A 69 1.83 -6.20 -13.60
C VAL A 69 2.82 -5.92 -14.73
N GLN A 70 3.17 -4.65 -14.90
CA GLN A 70 4.15 -4.15 -15.86
C GLN A 70 5.15 -3.24 -15.13
N PRO A 71 6.14 -3.83 -14.41
CA PRO A 71 7.01 -3.07 -13.52
C PRO A 71 7.81 -1.97 -14.20
N MET A 72 8.29 -2.20 -15.42
CA MET A 72 9.08 -1.21 -16.16
C MET A 72 8.28 0.04 -16.52
N GLU A 73 7.03 -0.14 -16.93
CA GLU A 73 6.11 0.97 -17.20
C GLU A 73 5.87 1.78 -15.93
N ALA A 74 5.64 1.09 -14.81
CA ALA A 74 5.42 1.72 -13.52
C ALA A 74 6.65 2.50 -13.01
N VAL A 75 7.85 1.95 -13.18
CA VAL A 75 9.10 2.64 -12.80
C VAL A 75 9.34 3.87 -13.67
N SER A 76 9.19 3.75 -15.00
CA SER A 76 9.34 4.88 -15.93
C SER A 76 8.37 6.03 -15.60
N TRP A 77 7.11 5.67 -15.37
CA TRP A 77 6.09 6.62 -14.92
C TRP A 77 6.46 7.26 -13.58
N ALA A 78 6.89 6.47 -12.60
CA ALA A 78 7.23 6.97 -11.27
C ALA A 78 8.39 7.98 -11.31
N PHE A 79 9.45 7.72 -12.09
CA PHE A 79 10.52 8.70 -12.30
C PHE A 79 9.98 10.01 -12.88
N SER A 80 9.16 9.94 -13.93
CA SER A 80 8.51 11.12 -14.52
C SER A 80 7.70 11.91 -13.48
N VAL A 81 6.93 11.23 -12.64
CA VAL A 81 6.11 11.87 -11.60
C VAL A 81 6.95 12.51 -10.51
N VAL A 82 8.00 11.83 -10.02
CA VAL A 82 8.87 12.37 -8.96
C VAL A 82 9.50 13.68 -9.40
N PHE A 83 10.01 13.77 -10.63
CA PHE A 83 10.59 15.01 -11.12
C PHE A 83 9.55 16.07 -11.51
N ARG A 84 8.38 15.66 -12.03
CA ARG A 84 7.27 16.58 -12.34
C ARG A 84 6.70 17.24 -11.08
N ASN A 85 6.54 16.46 -10.01
CA ASN A 85 5.99 16.88 -8.72
C ASN A 85 7.08 16.90 -7.63
N TRP A 86 8.30 17.34 -7.98
CA TRP A 86 9.49 17.22 -7.13
C TRP A 86 9.38 17.92 -5.78
N LYS A 87 8.66 19.05 -5.71
CA LYS A 87 8.42 19.78 -4.45
C LYS A 87 7.69 18.91 -3.43
N LEU A 88 6.82 18.01 -3.90
CA LEU A 88 6.10 17.12 -3.01
C LEU A 88 6.95 15.88 -2.71
N TRP A 89 7.48 15.21 -3.74
CA TRP A 89 8.10 13.91 -3.58
C TRP A 89 9.53 13.98 -3.07
N ILE A 90 10.36 14.88 -3.59
CA ILE A 90 11.77 15.02 -3.17
C ILE A 90 11.84 15.82 -1.87
N LEU A 91 11.27 17.03 -1.82
CA LEU A 91 11.32 17.83 -0.59
C LEU A 91 10.46 17.22 0.52
N GLY A 92 9.34 16.57 0.19
CA GLY A 92 8.54 15.86 1.19
C GLY A 92 9.27 14.65 1.75
N ALA A 93 9.96 13.84 0.92
CA ALA A 93 10.79 12.75 1.42
C ALA A 93 11.96 13.26 2.27
N LEU A 94 12.62 14.34 1.85
CA LEU A 94 13.68 14.97 2.62
C LEU A 94 13.16 15.47 3.98
N ALA A 95 12.05 16.20 3.99
CA ALA A 95 11.43 16.72 5.21
C ALA A 95 11.01 15.57 6.14
N LEU A 96 10.42 14.51 5.59
CA LEU A 96 10.04 13.32 6.34
C LEU A 96 11.26 12.63 6.96
N GLY A 97 12.32 12.46 6.18
CA GLY A 97 13.58 11.88 6.65
C GLY A 97 14.19 12.70 7.77
N VAL A 98 14.24 14.03 7.65
CA VAL A 98 14.73 14.93 8.70
C VAL A 98 13.89 14.81 9.97
N VAL A 99 12.56 14.77 9.86
CA VAL A 99 11.67 14.62 11.02
C VAL A 99 11.89 13.27 11.70
N VAL A 100 11.93 12.17 10.95
CA VAL A 100 12.16 10.83 11.51
C VAL A 100 13.53 10.77 12.21
N MET A 101 14.59 11.26 11.55
CA MET A 101 15.94 11.29 12.15
C MET A 101 15.99 12.16 13.39
N ALA A 102 15.36 13.34 13.39
CA ALA A 102 15.35 14.23 14.53
C ALA A 102 14.63 13.60 15.73
N VAL A 103 13.48 12.98 15.50
CA VAL A 103 12.72 12.30 16.57
C VAL A 103 13.51 11.09 17.10
N SER A 104 14.09 10.27 16.22
CA SER A 104 14.96 9.16 16.63
C SER A 104 16.15 9.63 17.46
N ALA A 105 16.85 10.70 17.03
CA ALA A 105 17.96 11.26 17.78
C ALA A 105 17.51 11.79 19.16
N ILE A 106 16.33 12.39 19.28
CA ILE A 106 15.77 12.82 20.57
C ILE A 106 15.53 11.63 21.49
N VAL A 107 14.96 10.54 20.98
CA VAL A 107 14.77 9.30 21.75
C VAL A 107 16.12 8.76 22.20
N ASP A 108 17.10 8.64 21.30
CA ASP A 108 18.43 8.13 21.64
C ASP A 108 19.12 9.02 22.69
N MET A 109 19.03 10.35 22.56
CA MET A 109 19.56 11.30 23.55
C MET A 109 18.91 11.13 24.92
N ALA A 110 17.58 10.96 24.97
CA ALA A 110 16.84 10.81 26.22
C ALA A 110 17.20 9.51 26.97
N PHE A 111 17.69 8.49 26.26
CA PHE A 111 18.05 7.19 26.82
C PHE A 111 19.56 6.90 26.74
N GLY A 112 20.41 7.94 26.79
CA GLY A 112 21.86 7.79 26.98
C GLY A 112 22.64 7.41 25.73
N GLY A 113 22.04 7.46 24.54
CA GLY A 113 22.68 7.05 23.29
C GLY A 113 23.90 7.86 22.89
N LEU A 114 23.99 9.14 23.27
CA LEU A 114 25.20 9.96 23.04
C LEU A 114 26.37 9.59 23.96
N ASN A 115 26.07 9.00 25.12
CA ASN A 115 27.07 8.63 26.13
C ASN A 115 27.45 7.14 26.04
N GLY A 116 26.84 6.38 25.12
CA GLY A 116 27.08 4.95 24.96
C GLY A 116 26.62 4.11 26.15
N ASP A 117 25.65 4.58 26.94
CA ASP A 117 25.15 3.84 28.10
C ASP A 117 24.24 2.69 27.64
N VAL A 118 24.86 1.53 27.44
CA VAL A 118 24.19 0.30 27.00
C VAL A 118 23.16 -0.19 28.04
N GLY A 119 23.32 0.15 29.32
CA GLY A 119 22.40 -0.23 30.39
C GLY A 119 21.06 0.49 30.29
N LEU A 120 21.09 1.80 30.02
CA LEU A 120 19.91 2.62 29.77
C LEU A 120 19.20 2.25 28.45
N GLN A 121 19.96 1.95 27.39
CA GLN A 121 19.40 1.49 26.10
C GLN A 121 18.78 0.09 26.18
N ASN A 122 19.28 -0.79 27.04
CA ASN A 122 18.62 -2.09 27.28
C ASN A 122 17.44 -1.98 28.27
N GLY A 123 17.21 -0.79 28.82
CA GLY A 123 16.11 -0.53 29.74
C GLY A 123 14.74 -0.64 29.08
N PHE A 124 13.76 -1.10 29.87
CA PHE A 124 12.36 -1.22 29.44
C PHE A 124 11.78 0.07 28.85
N GLY A 125 12.18 1.24 29.38
CA GLY A 125 11.74 2.54 28.87
C GLY A 125 12.17 2.82 27.43
N TYR A 126 13.42 2.50 27.07
CA TYR A 126 13.91 2.65 25.70
C TYR A 126 13.20 1.67 24.75
N GLN A 127 12.98 0.42 25.18
CA GLN A 127 12.27 -0.58 24.37
C GLN A 127 10.83 -0.13 24.06
N ILE A 128 10.13 0.45 25.04
CA ILE A 128 8.80 1.07 24.81
C ILE A 128 8.90 2.24 23.84
N ALA A 129 9.90 3.12 24.00
CA ALA A 129 10.08 4.27 23.12
C ALA A 129 10.30 3.83 21.66
N GLN A 130 11.13 2.81 21.43
CA GLN A 130 11.36 2.26 20.10
C GLN A 130 10.13 1.57 19.52
N PHE A 131 9.37 0.85 20.34
CA PHE A 131 8.09 0.29 19.91
C PHE A 131 7.11 1.39 19.51
N ALA A 132 6.98 2.46 20.30
CA ALA A 132 6.14 3.61 20.00
C ALA A 132 6.57 4.30 18.70
N MET A 133 7.88 4.46 18.47
CA MET A 133 8.43 4.99 17.23
C MET A 133 8.10 4.12 16.02
N GLY A 134 8.14 2.79 16.17
CA GLY A 134 7.71 1.84 15.15
C GLY A 134 6.23 2.01 14.79
N LEU A 135 5.35 2.17 15.79
CA LEU A 135 3.92 2.43 15.56
C LEU A 135 3.69 3.78 14.86
N LEU A 136 4.40 4.83 15.27
CA LEU A 136 4.30 6.16 14.68
C LEU A 136 4.73 6.16 13.21
N THR A 137 5.84 5.49 12.91
CA THR A 137 6.34 5.29 11.55
C THR A 137 5.36 4.47 10.71
N ALA A 138 4.78 3.40 11.27
CA ALA A 138 3.77 2.60 10.59
C ALA A 138 2.52 3.42 10.25
N ALA A 139 2.03 4.25 11.18
CA ALA A 139 0.90 5.13 10.98
C ALA A 139 1.17 6.16 9.87
N LEU A 140 2.36 6.76 9.89
CA LEU A 140 2.81 7.69 8.87
C LEU A 140 2.84 7.04 7.47
N MET A 141 3.36 5.82 7.37
CA MET A 141 3.43 5.11 6.09
C MET A 141 2.07 4.81 5.48
N VAL A 142 1.01 4.64 6.28
CA VAL A 142 -0.36 4.48 5.75
C VAL A 142 -0.81 5.72 4.98
N PHE A 143 -0.53 6.93 5.49
CA PHE A 143 -0.84 8.17 4.79
C PHE A 143 0.02 8.33 3.52
N VAL A 144 1.29 7.92 3.58
CA VAL A 144 2.21 7.95 2.43
C VAL A 144 1.74 7.01 1.32
N TYR A 145 1.31 5.79 1.65
CA TYR A 145 0.73 4.84 0.69
C TYR A 145 -0.57 5.37 0.08
N HIS A 146 -1.43 5.98 0.90
CA HIS A 146 -2.65 6.63 0.42
C HIS A 146 -2.35 7.77 -0.55
N GLY A 147 -1.42 8.66 -0.21
CA GLY A 147 -0.98 9.75 -1.10
C GLY A 147 -0.39 9.23 -2.42
N ALA A 148 0.37 8.13 -2.38
CA ALA A 148 0.89 7.48 -3.58
C ALA A 148 -0.24 6.96 -4.51
N LEU A 149 -1.29 6.37 -3.95
CA LEU A 149 -2.48 5.98 -4.72
C LEU A 149 -3.18 7.20 -5.34
N ARG A 150 -3.37 8.27 -4.56
CA ARG A 150 -3.96 9.52 -5.06
C ARG A 150 -3.14 10.14 -6.20
N GLN A 151 -1.81 9.99 -6.18
CA GLN A 151 -0.93 10.44 -7.26
C GLN A 151 -1.09 9.65 -8.55
N VAL A 152 -1.47 8.36 -8.48
CA VAL A 152 -1.84 7.59 -9.67
C VAL A 152 -3.15 8.12 -10.25
N ASP A 153 -4.10 8.47 -9.39
CA ASP A 153 -5.42 8.92 -9.81
C ASP A 153 -5.45 10.36 -10.33
N LYS A 154 -4.55 11.24 -9.84
CA LYS A 154 -4.53 12.67 -10.15
C LYS A 154 -3.18 13.14 -10.68
N LYS A 155 -3.18 14.02 -11.68
CA LYS A 155 -1.96 14.62 -12.25
C LYS A 155 -1.12 15.41 -11.21
N LYS A 156 -1.79 16.12 -10.30
CA LYS A 156 -1.19 16.87 -9.19
C LYS A 156 -1.94 16.56 -7.91
N ILE A 157 -1.20 16.40 -6.82
CA ILE A 157 -1.74 16.22 -5.47
C ILE A 157 -1.10 17.24 -4.53
N GLY A 158 -1.82 17.61 -3.47
CA GLY A 158 -1.32 18.44 -2.38
C GLY A 158 -1.16 17.65 -1.08
N PRO A 159 -0.65 18.29 -0.01
CA PRO A 159 -0.48 17.64 1.30
C PRO A 159 -1.79 17.09 1.88
N GLY A 160 -2.92 17.77 1.64
CA GLY A 160 -4.23 17.31 2.12
C GLY A 160 -4.72 15.99 1.48
N ASP A 161 -4.22 15.64 0.30
CA ASP A 161 -4.60 14.38 -0.37
C ASP A 161 -4.04 13.14 0.37
N PHE A 162 -3.03 13.30 1.24
CA PHE A 162 -2.45 12.21 2.03
C PHE A 162 -3.34 11.79 3.21
N THR A 163 -4.16 12.70 3.73
CA THR A 163 -4.97 12.47 4.94
C THR A 163 -6.46 12.41 4.66
N HIS A 164 -6.92 12.96 3.54
CA HIS A 164 -8.35 12.99 3.22
C HIS A 164 -8.89 11.62 2.76
N ASP A 165 -9.98 11.17 3.38
CA ASP A 165 -10.68 9.88 3.13
C ASP A 165 -9.84 8.61 3.25
N VAL A 166 -8.70 8.67 3.93
CA VAL A 166 -7.84 7.50 4.14
C VAL A 166 -8.55 6.41 4.95
N ASN A 167 -8.42 5.15 4.52
CA ASN A 167 -8.93 4.00 5.29
C ASN A 167 -7.96 3.63 6.43
N PHE A 168 -7.68 4.59 7.32
CA PHE A 168 -6.56 4.50 8.26
C PHE A 168 -6.65 3.30 9.19
N GLY A 169 -7.75 3.14 9.93
CA GLY A 169 -7.87 2.12 10.98
C GLY A 169 -7.59 0.69 10.48
N PRO A 170 -8.32 0.20 9.46
CA PRO A 170 -8.08 -1.13 8.89
C PRO A 170 -6.69 -1.28 8.26
N ALA A 171 -6.19 -0.26 7.55
CA ALA A 171 -4.89 -0.32 6.90
C ALA A 171 -3.73 -0.33 7.92
N PHE A 172 -3.83 0.49 8.96
CA PHE A 172 -2.87 0.53 10.05
C PHE A 172 -2.85 -0.80 10.80
N ALA A 173 -4.01 -1.33 11.19
CA ALA A 173 -4.10 -2.62 11.85
C ALA A 173 -3.48 -3.75 11.01
N LEU A 174 -3.70 -3.75 9.68
CA LEU A 174 -3.12 -4.76 8.80
C LEU A 174 -1.60 -4.57 8.66
N THR A 175 -1.13 -3.34 8.62
CA THR A 175 0.31 -3.02 8.63
C THR A 175 0.98 -3.56 9.89
N ILE A 176 0.37 -3.35 11.07
CA ILE A 176 0.88 -3.88 12.34
C ILE A 176 0.86 -5.41 12.34
N LEU A 177 -0.23 -6.03 11.89
CA LEU A 177 -0.31 -7.49 11.78
C LEU A 177 0.83 -8.05 10.92
N LEU A 178 1.07 -7.47 9.74
CA LEU A 178 2.14 -7.90 8.85
C LEU A 178 3.52 -7.68 9.45
N GLN A 179 3.76 -6.57 10.16
CA GLN A 179 5.02 -6.36 10.87
C GLN A 179 5.24 -7.44 11.94
N VAL A 180 4.23 -7.74 12.76
CA VAL A 180 4.34 -8.80 13.77
C VAL A 180 4.62 -10.16 13.12
N LEU A 181 3.91 -10.51 12.05
CA LEU A 181 4.14 -11.78 11.34
C LEU A 181 5.53 -11.84 10.70
N SER A 182 6.00 -10.74 10.10
CA SER A 182 7.35 -10.64 9.56
C SER A 182 8.41 -10.74 10.65
N SER A 183 8.22 -10.11 11.80
CA SER A 183 9.12 -10.21 12.96
C SER A 183 9.16 -11.62 13.53
N LEU A 184 8.02 -12.31 13.60
CA LEU A 184 7.95 -13.71 14.04
C LEU A 184 8.64 -14.64 13.05
N LEU A 185 8.42 -14.45 11.74
CA LEU A 185 9.11 -15.20 10.70
C LEU A 185 10.63 -14.97 10.76
N PHE A 186 11.05 -13.71 10.91
CA PHE A 186 12.45 -13.36 11.09
C PHE A 186 13.02 -14.06 12.32
N ALA A 187 12.39 -13.93 13.50
CA ALA A 187 12.85 -14.54 14.73
C ALA A 187 12.95 -16.07 14.63
N ALA A 188 11.96 -16.72 14.01
CA ALA A 188 11.94 -18.17 13.82
C ALA A 188 13.09 -18.68 12.94
N LEU A 189 13.57 -17.87 11.99
CA LEU A 189 14.70 -18.21 11.13
C LEU A 189 16.04 -17.78 11.74
N ALA A 190 16.09 -16.54 12.24
CA ALA A 190 17.28 -15.90 12.76
C ALA A 190 17.79 -16.58 14.03
N ILE A 191 16.92 -16.82 15.03
CA ILE A 191 17.36 -17.31 16.34
C ILE A 191 18.10 -18.66 16.22
N PRO A 192 17.56 -19.70 15.54
CA PRO A 192 18.29 -20.96 15.39
C PRO A 192 19.59 -20.81 14.60
N LEU A 193 19.60 -20.00 13.52
CA LEU A 193 20.80 -19.78 12.71
C LEU A 193 21.90 -19.06 13.49
N PHE A 194 21.54 -18.07 14.30
CA PHE A 194 22.49 -17.33 15.13
C PHE A 194 22.99 -18.17 16.32
N LEU A 195 22.15 -18.99 16.94
CA LEU A 195 22.58 -19.92 17.98
C LEU A 195 23.45 -21.08 17.44
N ALA A 196 23.15 -21.56 16.23
CA ALA A 196 23.96 -22.60 15.57
C ALA A 196 25.31 -22.05 15.09
N GLY A 197 25.34 -20.78 14.67
CA GLY A 197 26.53 -20.10 14.17
C GLY A 197 27.43 -19.46 15.22
N ASN A 198 26.93 -19.37 16.45
CA ASN A 198 27.62 -18.79 17.58
C ASN A 198 27.10 -19.51 18.83
N PRO A 199 27.84 -20.49 19.40
CA PRO A 199 27.54 -20.92 20.75
C PRO A 199 27.81 -19.72 21.66
N ILE A 200 26.77 -18.93 21.92
CA ILE A 200 26.79 -17.81 22.86
C ILE A 200 26.99 -18.41 24.26
N ALA A 201 28.24 -18.74 24.57
CA ALA A 201 28.71 -19.17 25.86
C ALA A 201 30.24 -18.95 25.89
N ASP A 202 30.63 -17.82 26.48
CA ASP A 202 31.93 -17.57 27.14
C ASP A 202 33.22 -17.27 26.36
N THR A 203 33.27 -17.19 25.04
CA THR A 203 34.54 -16.86 24.38
C THR A 203 34.74 -15.37 24.14
N GLN A 204 35.60 -14.74 24.95
CA GLN A 204 36.43 -13.64 24.46
C GLN A 204 37.08 -14.15 23.17
N MET A 205 36.72 -13.59 22.02
CA MET A 205 37.32 -13.97 20.73
C MET A 205 38.84 -13.82 20.86
N ALA A 206 39.55 -14.93 20.81
CA ALA A 206 40.98 -14.97 21.13
C ALA A 206 41.84 -14.70 19.90
N SER A 207 41.27 -14.80 18.70
CA SER A 207 41.97 -14.60 17.42
C SER A 207 41.11 -13.95 16.34
N ASP A 208 41.78 -13.36 15.35
CA ASP A 208 41.15 -12.80 14.14
C ASP A 208 40.43 -13.89 13.32
N GLU A 209 40.93 -15.13 13.35
CA GLU A 209 40.33 -16.26 12.63
C GLU A 209 38.97 -16.66 13.21
N GLU A 210 38.85 -16.71 14.54
CA GLU A 210 37.59 -16.95 15.24
C GLU A 210 36.56 -15.83 14.96
N MET A 211 37.03 -14.58 14.96
CA MET A 211 36.19 -13.43 14.60
C MET A 211 35.69 -13.53 13.15
N LEU A 212 36.57 -13.85 12.20
CA LEU A 212 36.20 -14.02 10.79
C LEU A 212 35.22 -15.19 10.58
N ALA A 213 35.39 -16.30 11.31
CA ALA A 213 34.47 -17.43 11.25
C ALA A 213 33.07 -17.07 11.77
N VAL A 214 32.98 -16.35 12.90
CA VAL A 214 31.70 -15.87 13.42
C VAL A 214 31.06 -14.89 12.45
N LEU A 215 31.80 -13.90 11.95
CA LEU A 215 31.30 -12.97 10.94
C LEU A 215 30.79 -13.71 9.69
N GLY A 216 31.53 -14.71 9.20
CA GLY A 216 31.14 -15.54 8.07
C GLY A 216 29.79 -16.23 8.31
N THR A 217 29.58 -16.82 9.48
CA THR A 217 28.28 -17.44 9.79
C THR A 217 27.16 -16.42 9.99
N LEU A 218 27.44 -15.26 10.59
CA LEU A 218 26.46 -14.17 10.70
C LEU A 218 26.01 -13.69 9.30
N PHE A 219 26.94 -13.50 8.37
CA PHE A 219 26.62 -13.13 6.98
C PHE A 219 25.86 -14.23 6.25
N ALA A 220 26.22 -15.52 6.45
CA ALA A 220 25.49 -16.63 5.88
C ALA A 220 24.05 -16.71 6.40
N ALA A 221 23.85 -16.57 7.72
CA ALA A 221 22.53 -16.52 8.34
C ALA A 221 21.69 -15.35 7.80
N LEU A 222 22.29 -14.16 7.74
CA LEU A 222 21.65 -12.97 7.17
C LEU A 222 21.26 -13.19 5.71
N ALA A 223 22.14 -13.80 4.89
CA ALA A 223 21.85 -14.10 3.50
C ALA A 223 20.63 -15.02 3.35
N VAL A 224 20.55 -16.09 4.17
CA VAL A 224 19.37 -16.99 4.17
C VAL A 224 18.09 -16.22 4.50
N VAL A 225 18.12 -15.39 5.54
CA VAL A 225 16.96 -14.60 5.96
C VAL A 225 16.53 -13.62 4.86
N LEU A 226 17.49 -12.94 4.22
CA LEU A 226 17.22 -12.01 3.11
C LEU A 226 16.62 -12.75 1.91
N VAL A 227 17.12 -13.93 1.57
CA VAL A 227 16.56 -14.76 0.48
C VAL A 227 15.10 -15.11 0.79
N VAL A 228 14.80 -15.58 2.01
CA VAL A 228 13.41 -15.89 2.39
C VAL A 228 12.53 -14.63 2.35
N ALA A 229 13.02 -13.50 2.86
CA ALA A 229 12.28 -12.24 2.83
C ALA A 229 11.94 -11.79 1.40
N VAL A 230 12.89 -11.90 0.46
CA VAL A 230 12.68 -11.58 -0.95
C VAL A 230 11.67 -12.52 -1.61
N LEU A 231 11.70 -13.81 -1.28
CA LEU A 231 10.74 -14.80 -1.79
C LEU A 231 9.33 -14.59 -1.24
N VAL A 232 9.19 -14.20 0.03
CA VAL A 232 7.87 -13.96 0.65
C VAL A 232 7.28 -12.61 0.24
N SER A 233 8.12 -11.62 -0.07
CA SER A 233 7.70 -10.23 -0.34
C SER A 233 6.57 -10.12 -1.40
N PRO A 234 6.65 -10.74 -2.59
CA PRO A 234 5.56 -10.69 -3.58
C PRO A 234 4.19 -11.11 -3.07
N LEU A 235 4.13 -12.06 -2.12
CA LEU A 235 2.89 -12.62 -1.60
C LEU A 235 2.18 -11.66 -0.64
N THR A 236 2.93 -10.80 0.04
CA THR A 236 2.40 -9.85 1.03
C THR A 236 2.30 -8.43 0.50
N MET A 237 3.01 -8.13 -0.60
CA MET A 237 3.19 -6.81 -1.18
C MET A 237 1.88 -6.01 -1.32
N PHE A 238 0.79 -6.63 -1.77
CA PHE A 238 -0.46 -5.93 -2.08
C PHE A 238 -1.48 -5.86 -0.93
N MET A 239 -1.25 -6.58 0.17
CA MET A 239 -2.29 -6.77 1.20
C MET A 239 -2.78 -5.45 1.79
N VAL A 240 -1.84 -4.55 2.16
CA VAL A 240 -2.17 -3.24 2.72
C VAL A 240 -2.78 -2.31 1.67
N TRP A 241 -2.30 -2.36 0.42
CA TRP A 241 -2.78 -1.50 -0.66
C TRP A 241 -4.27 -1.72 -0.95
N PHE A 242 -4.74 -2.98 -0.97
CA PHE A 242 -6.16 -3.29 -1.13
C PHE A 242 -7.06 -2.69 -0.05
N VAL A 243 -6.57 -2.63 1.19
CA VAL A 243 -7.31 -2.05 2.31
C VAL A 243 -7.27 -0.52 2.26
N ILE A 244 -6.12 0.08 1.99
CA ILE A 244 -5.98 1.55 1.87
C ILE A 244 -6.88 2.08 0.75
N ASP A 245 -6.89 1.41 -0.40
CA ASP A 245 -7.69 1.78 -1.57
C ASP A 245 -9.19 1.45 -1.43
N ARG A 246 -9.61 0.92 -0.27
CA ARG A 246 -11.00 0.51 0.02
C ARG A 246 -11.58 -0.51 -0.96
N ARG A 247 -10.74 -1.21 -1.74
CA ARG A 247 -11.16 -2.31 -2.64
C ARG A 247 -11.43 -3.60 -1.89
N ALA A 248 -10.94 -3.73 -0.68
CA ALA A 248 -11.21 -4.87 0.18
C ALA A 248 -11.28 -4.46 1.65
N THR A 249 -12.04 -5.22 2.43
CA THR A 249 -12.02 -5.14 3.90
C THR A 249 -10.70 -5.69 4.44
N PHE A 250 -10.45 -5.57 5.75
CA PHE A 250 -9.22 -6.09 6.38
C PHE A 250 -8.88 -7.53 5.94
N ARG A 251 -9.83 -8.46 6.10
CA ARG A 251 -9.65 -9.87 5.70
C ARG A 251 -9.57 -10.02 4.19
N GLY A 252 -10.39 -9.26 3.46
CA GLY A 252 -10.37 -9.25 2.00
C GLY A 252 -8.99 -8.84 1.47
N GLY A 253 -8.34 -7.84 2.07
CA GLY A 253 -7.02 -7.37 1.67
C GLY A 253 -5.94 -8.44 1.78
N ILE A 254 -6.01 -9.29 2.82
CA ILE A 254 -5.10 -10.45 2.94
C ILE A 254 -5.31 -11.43 1.79
N VAL A 255 -6.56 -11.84 1.54
CA VAL A 255 -6.90 -12.84 0.52
C VAL A 255 -6.61 -12.32 -0.89
N GLU A 256 -7.08 -11.12 -1.19
CA GLU A 256 -6.89 -10.45 -2.48
C GLU A 256 -5.43 -10.11 -2.71
N GLY A 257 -4.75 -9.54 -1.70
CA GLY A 257 -3.33 -9.23 -1.78
C GLY A 257 -2.49 -10.45 -2.08
N PHE A 258 -2.73 -11.55 -1.38
CA PHE A 258 -2.05 -12.82 -1.61
C PHE A 258 -2.34 -13.38 -3.01
N ARG A 259 -3.61 -13.40 -3.43
CA ARG A 259 -4.02 -13.91 -4.74
C ARG A 259 -3.37 -13.13 -5.88
N HIS A 260 -3.40 -11.81 -5.81
CA HIS A 260 -2.82 -10.94 -6.83
C HIS A 260 -1.29 -10.98 -6.82
N GLY A 261 -0.68 -11.12 -5.65
CA GLY A 261 0.75 -11.36 -5.47
C GLY A 261 1.19 -12.67 -6.12
N LEU A 262 0.47 -13.76 -5.85
CA LEU A 262 0.74 -15.08 -6.42
C LEU A 262 0.57 -15.10 -7.95
N ARG A 263 -0.53 -14.50 -8.47
CA ARG A 263 -0.77 -14.42 -9.93
C ARG A 263 0.35 -13.71 -10.68
N ASN A 264 1.01 -12.75 -10.03
CA ASN A 264 2.07 -11.94 -10.63
C ASN A 264 3.46 -12.27 -10.05
N TYR A 265 3.61 -13.39 -9.35
CA TYR A 265 4.75 -13.68 -8.47
C TYR A 265 6.10 -13.50 -9.16
N GLY A 266 6.29 -14.11 -10.34
CA GLY A 266 7.57 -14.03 -11.05
C GLY A 266 7.97 -12.60 -11.45
N ARG A 267 7.00 -11.78 -11.87
CA ARG A 267 7.26 -10.38 -12.25
C ARG A 267 7.55 -9.51 -11.03
N LEU A 268 6.86 -9.75 -9.93
CA LEU A 268 7.08 -9.05 -8.66
C LEU A 268 8.41 -9.46 -8.01
N LEU A 269 8.76 -10.74 -8.07
CA LEU A 269 10.04 -11.24 -7.59
C LEU A 269 11.20 -10.61 -8.38
N ALA A 270 11.10 -10.60 -9.71
CA ALA A 270 12.08 -9.93 -10.55
C ALA A 270 12.17 -8.43 -10.25
N PHE A 271 11.04 -7.75 -10.09
CA PHE A 271 11.00 -6.34 -9.69
C PHE A 271 11.71 -6.11 -8.34
N ASN A 272 11.38 -6.90 -7.31
CA ASN A 272 11.97 -6.77 -5.98
C ASN A 272 13.48 -7.04 -5.99
N LEU A 273 13.94 -8.04 -6.75
CA LEU A 273 15.37 -8.34 -6.91
C LEU A 273 16.10 -7.19 -7.59
N VAL A 274 15.61 -6.73 -8.74
CA VAL A 274 16.24 -5.65 -9.51
C VAL A 274 16.21 -4.33 -8.72
N ALA A 275 15.06 -3.97 -8.15
CA ALA A 275 14.92 -2.79 -7.31
C ALA A 275 15.83 -2.86 -6.08
N GLY A 276 15.89 -4.02 -5.41
CA GLY A 276 16.75 -4.24 -4.24
C GLY A 276 18.23 -4.06 -4.56
N VAL A 277 18.72 -4.62 -5.67
CA VAL A 277 20.11 -4.45 -6.12
C VAL A 277 20.40 -2.98 -6.48
N ILE A 278 19.51 -2.34 -7.25
CA ILE A 278 19.68 -0.93 -7.66
C ILE A 278 19.71 -0.03 -6.42
N VAL A 279 18.77 -0.21 -5.49
CA VAL A 279 18.73 0.55 -4.24
C VAL A 279 19.96 0.31 -3.40
N GLY A 280 20.36 -0.95 -3.20
CA GLY A 280 21.52 -1.31 -2.38
C GLY A 280 22.80 -0.66 -2.91
N ILE A 281 23.08 -0.83 -4.20
CA ILE A 281 24.25 -0.23 -4.85
C ILE A 281 24.18 1.30 -4.80
N SER A 282 23.02 1.89 -5.12
CA SER A 282 22.87 3.35 -5.11
C SER A 282 23.04 3.94 -3.71
N ALA A 283 22.49 3.28 -2.69
CA ALA A 283 22.62 3.71 -1.30
C ALA A 283 24.08 3.67 -0.84
N ILE A 284 24.84 2.63 -1.20
CA ILE A 284 26.27 2.53 -0.86
C ILE A 284 27.08 3.63 -1.57
N ILE A 285 26.94 3.76 -2.89
CA ILE A 285 27.73 4.71 -3.68
C ILE A 285 27.45 6.16 -3.30
N THR A 286 26.20 6.48 -2.97
CA THR A 286 25.76 7.86 -2.69
C THR A 286 25.65 8.18 -1.20
N LEU A 287 26.08 7.26 -0.32
CA LEU A 287 25.90 7.37 1.14
C LEU A 287 24.43 7.65 1.53
N GLY A 288 23.50 7.01 0.83
CA GLY A 288 22.07 7.12 1.07
C GLY A 288 21.38 8.30 0.38
N LEU A 289 22.11 9.26 -0.22
CA LEU A 289 21.50 10.44 -0.85
C LEU A 289 20.56 10.08 -2.02
N ALA A 290 20.85 8.99 -2.75
CA ALA A 290 19.96 8.50 -3.80
C ALA A 290 18.55 8.16 -3.29
N MET A 291 18.38 7.82 -2.01
CA MET A 291 17.08 7.43 -1.44
C MET A 291 16.09 8.58 -1.38
N VAL A 292 16.56 9.82 -1.39
CA VAL A 292 15.68 11.01 -1.47
C VAL A 292 14.88 11.02 -2.77
N VAL A 293 15.43 10.43 -3.84
CA VAL A 293 14.75 10.27 -5.13
C VAL A 293 14.19 8.85 -5.30
N LEU A 294 15.00 7.82 -5.05
CA LEU A 294 14.62 6.43 -5.28
C LEU A 294 13.51 5.95 -4.34
N GLY A 295 13.44 6.44 -3.10
CA GLY A 295 12.36 6.11 -2.16
C GLY A 295 10.98 6.46 -2.73
N PRO A 296 10.73 7.74 -3.09
CA PRO A 296 9.50 8.14 -3.77
C PRO A 296 9.25 7.41 -5.09
N VAL A 297 10.28 7.18 -5.91
CA VAL A 297 10.13 6.45 -7.18
C VAL A 297 9.61 5.04 -6.93
N LEU A 298 10.21 4.30 -5.99
CA LEU A 298 9.78 2.94 -5.69
C LEU A 298 8.38 2.91 -5.11
N LEU A 299 8.08 3.82 -4.17
CA LEU A 299 6.75 3.94 -3.60
C LEU A 299 5.68 4.15 -4.68
N LEU A 300 5.91 5.09 -5.61
CA LEU A 300 4.99 5.39 -6.70
C LEU A 300 4.90 4.23 -7.69
N ALA A 301 6.02 3.62 -8.05
CA ALA A 301 6.04 2.44 -8.91
C ALA A 301 5.22 1.31 -8.29
N GLN A 302 5.35 1.07 -6.98
CA GLN A 302 4.54 0.08 -6.27
C GLN A 302 3.04 0.42 -6.29
N ALA A 303 2.67 1.70 -6.12
CA ALA A 303 1.28 2.14 -6.23
C ALA A 303 0.69 1.87 -7.63
N MET A 304 1.45 2.16 -8.70
CA MET A 304 1.02 1.87 -10.07
C MET A 304 1.01 0.36 -10.36
N ILE A 305 2.00 -0.41 -9.88
CA ILE A 305 2.03 -1.88 -9.99
C ILE A 305 0.80 -2.48 -9.30
N TYR A 306 0.44 -1.97 -8.12
CA TYR A 306 -0.78 -2.36 -7.42
C TYR A 306 -2.01 -2.05 -8.27
N ARG A 307 -2.14 -0.84 -8.83
CA ARG A 307 -3.26 -0.47 -9.72
C ARG A 307 -3.34 -1.38 -10.95
N GLN A 308 -2.20 -1.72 -11.56
CA GLN A 308 -2.14 -2.68 -12.66
C GLN A 308 -2.64 -4.07 -12.23
N ALA A 309 -2.19 -4.56 -11.08
CA ALA A 309 -2.57 -5.87 -10.54
C ALA A 309 -4.05 -5.94 -10.15
N ALA A 310 -4.58 -4.89 -9.53
CA ALA A 310 -5.94 -4.80 -9.00
C ALA A 310 -6.99 -4.37 -10.04
N ALA A 311 -6.60 -4.23 -11.31
CA ALA A 311 -7.43 -3.65 -12.37
C ALA A 311 -8.03 -2.30 -11.96
N GLY A 312 -7.20 -1.45 -11.35
CA GLY A 312 -7.57 -0.10 -10.94
C GLY A 312 -7.23 0.97 -11.98
N PRO A 313 -7.61 2.23 -11.72
CA PRO A 313 -7.24 3.36 -12.56
C PRO A 313 -5.73 3.44 -12.75
N LEU A 314 -5.30 3.58 -13.99
CA LEU A 314 -3.92 3.87 -14.36
C LEU A 314 -3.75 5.38 -14.54
N PRO A 315 -2.51 5.88 -14.53
CA PRO A 315 -2.26 7.30 -14.72
C PRO A 315 -2.87 7.80 -16.03
N GLU A 316 -3.45 9.01 -16.01
CA GLU A 316 -3.89 9.66 -17.24
C GLU A 316 -2.71 9.79 -18.23
N PRO A 317 -2.93 9.54 -19.54
CA PRO A 317 -1.90 9.72 -20.54
C PRO A 317 -1.36 11.15 -20.47
N VAL A 318 -0.04 11.28 -20.42
CA VAL A 318 0.62 12.58 -20.47
C VAL A 318 0.45 13.11 -21.90
N ARG A 319 -0.56 13.96 -22.12
CA ARG A 319 -0.59 14.87 -23.27
C ARG A 319 0.35 16.05 -23.02
#